data_AF-A0A3N5SE23-F1
#
_entry.id   AF-A0A3N5SE23-F1
#
_cell.length_a   1.000
_cell.length_b   1.000
_cell.length_c   1.000
_cell.angle_alpha   90.00
_cell.angle_beta   90.00
_cell.angle_gamma   90.00
#
_symmetry.space_group_name_H-M   'P 1'
#
loop_
_entity.id
_entity.type
_entity.pdbx_description
1 polymer ?
#
loop_
_entity_poly.entity_id
_entity_poly.type
_entity_poly.pdbx_seq_one_letter_code
_entity_poly.pdbx_strand_id
1 'polypeptide(L)'
;MDYSFPQYLLSKQTVDDRALNKDVLQALRLNLSQPPVTVIEVGAGIGTMLKRLIQWDVLCTGDYILVDEMAANIAYAREWIPQWATEAGLSVESLGQNQ
;
A
#
# COMPACT_ATOMS: atom_id res chain seq x y z
N MET A 1 -12.08 24.46 -6.88
CA MET A 1 -12.28 23.39 -5.87
C MET A 1 -10.89 22.84 -5.63
N ASP A 2 -10.31 23.12 -4.46
CA ASP A 2 -8.95 22.68 -4.15
C ASP A 2 -9.03 21.21 -3.70
N TYR A 3 -8.45 20.32 -4.51
CA TYR A 3 -8.34 18.90 -4.16
C TYR A 3 -7.03 18.67 -3.42
N SER A 4 -7.07 17.88 -2.35
CA SER A 4 -5.85 17.48 -1.67
C SER A 4 -5.06 16.48 -2.52
N PHE A 5 -3.74 16.45 -2.38
CA PHE A 5 -2.92 15.49 -3.12
C PHE A 5 -3.30 14.02 -2.83
N PRO A 6 -3.63 13.61 -1.58
CA PRO A 6 -4.18 12.28 -1.31
C PRO A 6 -5.47 11.96 -2.08
N GLN A 7 -6.39 12.93 -2.23
CA GLN A 7 -7.63 12.74 -3.00
C GLN A 7 -7.32 12.53 -4.50
N TYR A 8 -6.37 13.28 -5.04
CA TYR A 8 -5.88 13.04 -6.40
C TYR A 8 -5.30 11.62 -6.55
N LEU A 9 -4.42 11.20 -5.64
CA LEU A 9 -3.84 9.85 -5.63
C LEU A 9 -4.90 8.75 -5.52
N LEU A 10 -5.94 8.97 -4.71
CA LEU A 10 -7.06 8.05 -4.59
C LEU A 10 -7.85 7.97 -5.90
N SER A 11 -8.17 9.12 -6.51
CA SER A 11 -9.00 9.20 -7.72
C SER A 11 -8.38 8.50 -8.93
N LYS A 12 -7.04 8.46 -9.00
CA LYS A 12 -6.31 7.85 -10.12
C LYS A 12 -6.05 6.36 -9.96
N GLN A 13 -6.45 5.73 -8.84
CA GLN A 13 -6.19 4.31 -8.58
C GLN A 13 -6.56 3.40 -9.74
N THR A 14 -7.76 3.57 -10.31
CA THR A 14 -8.22 2.68 -11.39
C THR A 14 -7.39 2.82 -12.68
N VAL A 15 -6.81 4.00 -12.93
CA VAL A 15 -5.91 4.22 -14.07
C VAL A 15 -4.57 3.55 -13.80
N ASP A 16 -4.02 3.74 -12.60
CA ASP A 16 -2.77 3.08 -12.19
C ASP A 16 -2.88 1.55 -12.26
N ASP A 17 -3.99 0.99 -11.78
CA ASP A 17 -4.23 -0.46 -11.76
C ASP A 17 -4.17 -1.07 -13.17
N ARG A 18 -4.68 -0.33 -14.18
CA ARG A 18 -4.63 -0.74 -15.59
C ARG A 18 -3.27 -0.52 -16.23
N ALA A 19 -2.49 0.43 -15.71
CA ALA A 19 -1.19 0.82 -16.25
C ALA A 19 -0.01 0.02 -15.64
N LEU A 20 -0.25 -0.80 -14.61
CA LEU A 20 0.79 -1.58 -13.97
C LEU A 20 1.41 -2.60 -14.93
N ASN A 21 2.75 -2.61 -14.98
CA ASN A 21 3.50 -3.52 -15.81
C ASN A 21 3.48 -4.93 -15.21
N LYS A 22 2.85 -5.86 -15.93
CA LYS A 22 2.66 -7.25 -15.51
C LYS A 22 3.97 -8.03 -15.43
N ASP A 23 4.93 -7.73 -16.30
CA ASP A 23 6.22 -8.41 -16.33
C ASP A 23 7.09 -8.02 -15.14
N VAL A 24 7.04 -6.74 -14.74
CA VAL A 24 7.72 -6.25 -13.52
C VAL A 24 7.11 -6.88 -12.27
N LEU A 25 5.77 -6.95 -12.20
CA LEU A 25 5.09 -7.62 -11.09
C LEU A 25 5.46 -9.11 -11.01
N GLN A 26 5.52 -9.79 -12.16
CA GLN A 26 5.92 -11.19 -12.22
C GLN A 26 7.37 -11.37 -11.80
N ALA A 27 8.28 -10.49 -12.23
CA ALA A 27 9.67 -10.51 -11.80
C ALA A 27 9.81 -10.30 -10.29
N LEU A 28 9.04 -9.37 -9.70
CA LEU A 28 8.99 -9.19 -8.25
C LEU A 28 8.57 -10.49 -7.55
N ARG A 29 7.48 -11.12 -7.99
CA ARG A 29 6.99 -12.41 -7.43
C ARG A 29 8.05 -13.51 -7.45
N LEU A 30 8.79 -13.63 -8.54
CA LEU A 30 9.81 -14.66 -8.72
C LEU A 30 11.08 -14.42 -7.90
N ASN A 31 11.38 -13.16 -7.58
CA ASN A 31 12.61 -12.77 -6.88
C ASN A 31 12.38 -12.38 -5.41
N LEU A 32 11.13 -12.37 -4.94
CA LEU A 32 10.83 -12.19 -3.52
C LEU A 32 11.42 -13.36 -2.72
N SER A 33 12.11 -13.01 -1.63
CA SER A 33 12.59 -13.99 -0.65
C SER A 33 11.42 -14.79 -0.06
N GLN A 34 11.73 -15.98 0.49
CA GLN A 34 10.73 -16.75 1.22
C GLN A 34 10.25 -15.95 2.45
N PRO A 35 8.93 -15.91 2.73
CA PRO A 35 8.39 -15.23 3.91
C PRO A 35 8.95 -15.77 5.24
N PRO A 36 9.03 -14.94 6.30
CA PRO A 36 8.61 -13.53 6.33
C PRO A 36 9.60 -12.61 5.62
N VAL A 37 9.08 -11.65 4.86
CA VAL A 37 9.89 -10.64 4.15
C VAL A 37 9.70 -9.26 4.78
N THR A 38 10.74 -8.43 4.75
CA THR A 38 10.64 -7.00 5.10
C THR A 38 10.72 -6.18 3.82
N VAL A 39 9.67 -5.43 3.52
CA VAL A 39 9.58 -4.55 2.36
C VAL A 39 9.56 -3.11 2.81
N ILE A 40 10.38 -2.26 2.19
CA ILE A 40 10.37 -0.82 2.37
C ILE A 40 9.96 -0.19 1.04
N GLU A 41 8.81 0.47 1.01
CA GLU A 41 8.32 1.21 -0.16
C GLU A 41 8.66 2.70 0.01
N VAL A 42 9.53 3.22 -0.85
CA VAL A 42 9.91 4.64 -0.87
C VAL A 42 9.07 5.38 -1.91
N GLY A 43 8.44 6.49 -1.51
CA GLY A 43 7.44 7.18 -2.34
C GLY A 43 6.11 6.42 -2.36
N ALA A 44 5.72 5.84 -1.23
CA ALA A 44 4.55 4.99 -1.11
C ALA A 44 3.22 5.74 -1.36
N GLY A 45 3.25 7.07 -1.34
CA GLY A 45 2.07 7.91 -1.39
C GLY A 45 1.10 7.49 -0.30
N ILE A 46 -0.15 7.24 -0.71
CA ILE A 46 -1.19 6.77 0.21
C ILE A 46 -1.13 5.25 0.47
N GLY A 47 -0.15 4.51 -0.05
CA GLY A 47 -0.02 3.07 0.24
C GLY A 47 -0.89 2.15 -0.61
N THR A 48 -1.26 2.58 -1.81
CA THR A 48 -2.06 1.75 -2.72
C THR A 48 -1.34 0.48 -3.16
N MET A 49 0.00 0.46 -3.18
CA MET A 49 0.75 -0.74 -3.55
C MET A 49 0.60 -1.86 -2.51
N LEU A 50 0.61 -1.55 -1.21
CA LEU A 50 0.33 -2.54 -0.16
C LEU A 50 -1.00 -3.25 -0.40
N LYS A 51 -2.06 -2.47 -0.63
CA LYS A 51 -3.39 -3.00 -0.97
C LYS A 51 -3.31 -3.98 -2.16
N ARG A 52 -2.62 -3.60 -3.24
CA ARG A 52 -2.48 -4.46 -4.43
C ARG A 52 -1.72 -5.74 -4.12
N LEU A 53 -0.60 -5.65 -3.41
CA LEU A 53 0.23 -6.81 -3.06
C LEU A 53 -0.53 -7.82 -2.19
N ILE A 54 -1.39 -7.34 -1.29
CA ILE A 54 -2.31 -8.19 -0.51
C ILE A 54 -3.39 -8.79 -1.41
N GLN A 55 -4.10 -7.97 -2.20
CA GLN A 55 -5.19 -8.45 -3.10
C GLN A 55 -4.72 -9.43 -4.17
N TRP A 56 -3.44 -9.37 -4.53
CA TRP A 56 -2.83 -10.23 -5.53
C TRP A 56 -2.05 -11.40 -4.94
N ASP A 57 -2.17 -11.64 -3.63
CA ASP A 57 -1.48 -12.72 -2.91
C ASP A 57 0.05 -12.72 -3.13
N VAL A 58 0.65 -11.54 -3.29
CA VAL A 58 2.11 -11.37 -3.44
C VAL A 58 2.79 -11.25 -2.08
N LEU A 59 2.14 -10.57 -1.15
CA LEU A 59 2.63 -10.38 0.21
C LEU A 59 1.61 -10.91 1.20
N CYS A 60 1.84 -12.13 1.69
CA CYS A 60 0.95 -12.79 2.64
C CYS A 60 1.46 -12.74 4.08
N THR A 61 2.77 -12.58 4.28
CA THR A 61 3.40 -12.56 5.62
C THR A 61 4.70 -11.77 5.57
N GLY A 62 4.86 -10.84 6.51
CA GLY A 62 6.06 -10.01 6.61
C GLY A 62 5.75 -8.61 7.13
N ASP A 63 6.78 -7.78 7.14
CA ASP A 63 6.72 -6.38 7.50
C ASP A 63 6.69 -5.51 6.24
N TYR A 64 5.81 -4.51 6.22
CA TYR A 64 5.70 -3.57 5.10
C TYR A 64 5.77 -2.14 5.62
N ILE A 65 6.85 -1.44 5.28
CA ILE A 65 7.16 -0.09 5.76
C ILE A 65 6.91 0.89 4.62
N LEU A 66 5.97 1.81 4.82
CA LEU A 66 5.65 2.88 3.87
C LEU A 66 6.45 4.13 4.24
N VAL A 67 7.18 4.68 3.27
CA VAL A 67 7.92 5.93 3.41
C VAL A 67 7.48 6.87 2.29
N ASP A 68 7.11 8.09 2.65
CA ASP A 68 6.75 9.14 1.69
C ASP A 68 7.21 10.50 2.23
N GLU A 69 7.58 11.42 1.33
CA GLU A 69 8.02 12.76 1.72
C GLU A 69 6.86 13.63 2.22
N MET A 70 5.63 13.35 1.77
CA MET A 70 4.48 14.17 2.10
C MET A 70 3.76 13.59 3.33
N ALA A 71 3.85 14.30 4.46
CA ALA A 71 3.16 13.92 5.69
C ALA A 71 1.63 13.72 5.50
N ALA A 72 1.01 14.49 4.60
CA ALA A 72 -0.41 14.34 4.26
C ALA A 72 -0.74 12.98 3.63
N ASN A 73 0.17 12.40 2.84
CA ASN A 73 0.00 11.07 2.25
C ASN A 73 0.05 9.99 3.33
N ILE A 74 1.02 10.08 4.26
CA ILE A 74 1.15 9.14 5.37
C ILE A 74 -0.02 9.27 6.35
N ALA A 75 -0.44 10.48 6.70
CA ALA A 75 -1.60 10.70 7.56
C ALA A 75 -2.86 10.05 6.96
N TYR A 76 -3.09 10.29 5.66
CA TYR A 76 -4.19 9.65 4.94
C TYR A 76 -4.04 8.12 4.95
N ALA A 77 -2.86 7.59 4.59
CA ALA A 77 -2.54 6.15 4.58
C ALA A 77 -2.89 5.44 5.89
N ARG A 78 -2.55 6.06 7.02
CA ARG A 78 -2.84 5.53 8.37
C ARG A 78 -4.33 5.39 8.65
N GLU A 79 -5.17 6.20 8.02
CA GLU A 79 -6.63 6.15 8.19
C GLU A 79 -7.27 5.16 7.22
N TRP A 80 -6.98 5.26 5.91
CA TRP A 80 -7.73 4.49 4.91
C TRP A 80 -7.25 3.04 4.76
N ILE A 81 -6.00 2.69 5.05
CA ILE A 81 -5.51 1.31 4.90
C ILE A 81 -6.25 0.37 5.88
N PRO A 82 -6.35 0.67 7.20
CA PRO A 82 -7.16 -0.12 8.13
C PRO A 82 -8.63 -0.21 7.73
N GLN A 83 -9.20 0.89 7.26
CA GLN A 83 -10.59 0.93 6.79
C GLN A 83 -10.78 -0.02 5.61
N TRP A 84 -9.98 0.12 4.55
CA TRP A 84 -10.03 -0.73 3.38
C TRP A 84 -9.81 -2.21 3.73
N ALA A 85 -8.85 -2.52 4.60
CA ALA A 85 -8.57 -3.89 5.00
C ALA A 85 -9.78 -4.51 5.72
N THR A 86 -10.43 -3.76 6.61
CA THR A 86 -11.66 -4.19 7.29
C THR A 86 -12.80 -4.40 6.29
N GLU A 87 -12.99 -3.49 5.34
CA GLU A 87 -14.00 -3.61 4.27
C GLU A 87 -13.73 -4.82 3.34
N ALA A 88 -12.47 -5.19 3.17
CA ALA A 88 -12.05 -6.40 2.45
C ALA A 88 -12.19 -7.69 3.26
N GLY A 89 -12.65 -7.62 4.52
CA GLY A 89 -12.85 -8.78 5.40
C GLY A 89 -11.59 -9.25 6.14
N LEU A 90 -10.53 -8.44 6.15
CA LEU A 90 -9.29 -8.74 6.88
C LEU A 90 -9.42 -8.28 8.35
N SER A 91 -8.83 -9.04 9.26
CA SER A 91 -8.66 -8.60 10.65
C SER A 91 -7.55 -7.55 10.73
N VAL A 92 -7.82 -6.45 11.43
CA VAL A 92 -6.86 -5.35 11.60
C VAL A 92 -6.64 -5.12 13.09
N GLU A 93 -5.37 -5.09 13.49
CA GLU A 93 -4.95 -4.68 14.83
C GLU A 93 -4.03 -3.46 14.69
N SER A 94 -4.26 -2.45 15.53
CA SER A 94 -3.42 -1.27 15.59
C SER A 94 -2.55 -1.35 16.83
N LEU A 95 -1.27 -1.64 16.63
CA LEU A 95 -0.25 -1.50 17.66
C LEU A 95 0.05 -0.01 17.76
N GLY A 96 -0.26 0.60 18.91
CA GLY A 96 -0.43 2.06 19.09
C GLY A 96 0.68 2.97 18.54
N GLN A 97 0.42 4.28 18.52
CA GLN A 97 1.36 5.27 17.98
C GLN A 97 2.67 5.25 18.78
N ASN A 98 3.81 5.07 18.11
CA ASN A 98 5.09 5.50 18.67
C ASN A 98 4.96 7.01 18.96
N GLN A 99 5.01 7.36 20.25
CA GLN A 99 5.03 8.74 20.73
C GLN A 99 6.26 9.47 20.23
#